data_AF-A0A9W5Y0E4-F1
#
_entry.id   AF-A0A9W5Y0E4-F1
#
_cell.length_a   1.000
_cell.length_b   1.000
_cell.length_c   1.000
_cell.angle_alpha   90.00
_cell.angle_beta   90.00
_cell.angle_gamma   90.00
#
_symmetry.space_group_name_H-M   'P 1'
#
loop_
_entity.id
_entity.type
_entity.pdbx_description
1 polymer ?
#
loop_
_entity_poly.entity_id
_entity_poly.type
_entity_poly.pdbx_seq_one_letter_code
_entity_poly.pdbx_strand_id
1 'polypeptide(L)'
;MGVVLAIHWSTFFKSIQVSTVAIGLLTFSTFPVFVTFLEPYFLKEKIKLSDIVTAVITFFGVALVIPKFELGDNLTQGVYFGIISGFAYAILSILNRKYVKEYSSSVIAFYEQLAATIVKTRTGSGERI
;
A
#
# COMPACT_ATOMS: atom_id res chain seq x y z
N MET A 1 9.17 6.97 3.13
CA MET A 1 7.91 6.26 3.43
C MET A 1 6.72 7.19 3.58
N GLY A 2 6.78 8.22 4.45
CA GLY A 2 5.61 9.08 4.76
C GLY A 2 4.94 9.76 3.56
N VAL A 3 5.72 10.25 2.58
CA VAL A 3 5.16 10.91 1.38
C VAL A 3 4.34 9.95 0.52
N VAL A 4 4.81 8.72 0.31
CA VAL A 4 4.10 7.70 -0.49
C VAL A 4 2.82 7.25 0.23
N LEU A 5 2.87 7.13 1.56
CA LEU A 5 1.70 6.83 2.37
C LEU A 5 0.64 7.94 2.29
N ALA A 6 1.06 9.21 2.34
CA ALA A 6 0.15 10.35 2.18
C ALA A 6 -0.53 10.34 0.80
N ILE A 7 0.22 10.07 -0.28
CA ILE A 7 -0.34 9.96 -1.64
C ILE A 7 -1.36 8.81 -1.73
N HIS A 8 -1.05 7.65 -1.16
CA HIS A 8 -1.99 6.53 -1.10
C HIS A 8 -3.26 6.94 -0.37
N TRP A 9 -3.17 7.49 0.84
CA TRP A 9 -4.34 7.88 1.63
C TRP A 9 -5.21 8.90 0.88
N SER A 10 -4.60 9.95 0.31
CA SER A 10 -5.33 10.96 -0.45
C SER A 10 -6.05 10.38 -1.67
N THR A 11 -5.39 9.52 -2.45
CA THR A 11 -6.00 8.89 -3.65
C THR A 11 -7.07 7.86 -3.30
N PHE A 12 -6.88 7.12 -2.21
CA PHE A 12 -7.85 6.14 -1.73
C PHE A 12 -9.15 6.80 -1.29
N PHE A 13 -9.06 7.85 -0.46
CA PHE A 13 -10.25 8.60 -0.05
C PHE A 13 -10.93 9.28 -1.24
N LYS A 14 -10.17 9.73 -2.23
CA LYS A 14 -10.75 10.28 -3.46
C LYS A 14 -11.57 9.23 -4.22
N SER A 15 -11.07 8.00 -4.34
CA SER A 15 -11.80 6.89 -4.94
C SER A 15 -13.12 6.60 -4.21
N ILE A 16 -13.08 6.55 -2.87
CA ILE A 16 -14.27 6.33 -2.04
C ILE A 16 -15.29 7.45 -2.20
N GLN A 17 -14.85 8.71 -2.23
CA GLN A 17 -15.75 9.86 -2.35
C GLN A 17 -16.42 9.95 -3.72
N VAL A 18 -15.70 9.58 -4.79
CA VAL A 18 -16.22 9.67 -6.16
C VAL A 18 -17.05 8.43 -6.52
N SER A 19 -16.78 7.27 -5.91
CA SER A 19 -17.52 6.03 -6.18
C SER A 19 -18.14 5.45 -4.90
N THR A 20 -17.56 4.40 -4.34
CA THR A 20 -17.97 3.79 -3.07
C THR A 20 -16.77 3.15 -2.37
N VAL A 21 -16.94 2.84 -1.08
CA VAL A 21 -15.96 2.05 -0.31
C VAL A 21 -15.67 0.70 -0.97
N ALA A 22 -16.69 0.03 -1.51
CA ALA A 22 -16.55 -1.26 -2.17
C ALA A 22 -15.62 -1.18 -3.40
N ILE A 23 -15.82 -0.18 -4.27
CA ILE A 23 -14.99 0.05 -5.45
C ILE A 23 -13.54 0.38 -5.05
N GLY A 24 -13.37 1.22 -4.04
CA GLY A 24 -12.05 1.56 -3.50
C GLY A 24 -11.29 0.32 -3.01
N LEU A 25 -11.94 -0.59 -2.27
CA LEU A 25 -11.33 -1.82 -1.78
C LEU A 25 -11.04 -2.83 -2.90
N LEU A 26 -11.96 -2.99 -3.86
CA LEU A 26 -11.79 -3.91 -4.98
C LEU A 26 -10.65 -3.48 -5.90
N THR A 27 -10.57 -2.19 -6.22
CA THR A 27 -9.46 -1.67 -7.02
C THR A 27 -8.15 -1.60 -6.25
N PHE A 28 -8.18 -1.30 -4.94
CA PHE A 28 -7.00 -1.41 -4.09
C PHE A 28 -6.43 -2.84 -4.07
N SER A 29 -7.28 -3.87 -4.15
CA SER A 29 -6.84 -5.27 -4.23
C SER A 29 -5.96 -5.59 -5.44
N THR A 30 -5.78 -4.66 -6.38
CA THR A 30 -4.81 -4.78 -7.47
C THR A 30 -3.37 -4.52 -7.06
N PHE A 31 -3.13 -4.00 -5.84
CA PHE A 31 -1.79 -3.70 -5.35
C PHE A 31 -0.81 -4.88 -5.44
N PRO A 32 -1.16 -6.15 -5.16
CA PRO A 32 -0.18 -7.23 -5.18
C PRO A 32 0.34 -7.50 -6.59
N VAL A 33 -0.47 -7.24 -7.62
CA VAL A 33 -0.04 -7.35 -9.02
C VAL A 33 1.03 -6.33 -9.34
N PHE A 34 0.83 -5.09 -8.90
CA PHE A 34 1.86 -4.06 -9.02
C PHE A 34 3.11 -4.43 -8.24
N VAL A 35 2.96 -4.98 -7.03
CA VAL A 35 4.10 -5.49 -6.23
C VAL A 35 4.85 -6.55 -7.03
N THR A 36 4.18 -7.58 -7.54
CA THR A 36 4.76 -8.64 -8.38
C THR A 36 5.55 -8.10 -9.57
N PHE A 37 5.03 -7.10 -10.29
CA PHE A 37 5.72 -6.54 -11.44
C PHE A 37 6.92 -5.67 -11.03
N LEU A 38 6.82 -4.96 -9.92
CA LEU A 38 7.86 -4.08 -9.40
C LEU A 38 8.94 -4.86 -8.62
N GLU A 39 8.63 -6.00 -8.01
CA GLU A 39 9.55 -6.81 -7.20
C GLU A 39 10.81 -7.24 -7.97
N PRO A 40 10.75 -7.81 -9.19
CA PRO A 40 11.93 -8.15 -9.98
C PRO A 40 12.80 -6.92 -10.29
N TYR A 41 12.17 -5.77 -10.52
CA TYR A 41 12.88 -4.54 -10.85
C TYR A 41 13.62 -3.94 -9.64
N PHE A 42 12.95 -3.88 -8.47
CA PHE A 42 13.49 -3.24 -7.27
C PHE A 42 14.29 -4.17 -6.36
N LEU A 43 13.91 -5.45 -6.28
CA LEU A 43 14.46 -6.44 -5.34
C LEU A 43 15.22 -7.57 -6.04
N LYS A 44 15.22 -7.62 -7.38
CA LYS A 44 15.86 -8.69 -8.18
C LYS A 44 15.40 -10.11 -7.79
N GLU A 45 14.19 -10.23 -7.25
CA GLU A 45 13.59 -11.54 -6.94
C GLU A 45 12.98 -12.18 -8.19
N LYS A 46 12.94 -13.51 -8.21
CA LYS A 46 12.26 -14.27 -9.26
C LYS A 46 10.74 -14.22 -9.04
N ILE A 47 9.98 -14.08 -10.12
CA ILE A 47 8.51 -14.14 -10.10
C ILE A 47 8.08 -15.49 -9.52
N LYS A 48 7.26 -15.48 -8.47
CA LYS A 48 6.74 -16.67 -7.78
C LYS A 48 5.38 -17.06 -8.33
N LEU A 49 4.98 -18.32 -8.13
CA LEU A 49 3.66 -18.79 -8.59
C LEU A 49 2.50 -18.05 -7.89
N SER A 50 2.70 -17.65 -6.63
CA SER A 50 1.77 -16.78 -5.87
C SER A 50 1.43 -15.50 -6.63
N ASP A 51 2.41 -14.97 -7.35
CA ASP A 51 2.33 -13.69 -8.03
C ASP A 51 1.44 -13.76 -9.27
N ILE A 52 1.57 -14.87 -10.01
CA ILE A 52 0.70 -15.18 -11.16
C ILE A 52 -0.74 -15.38 -10.71
N VAL A 53 -0.96 -16.13 -9.62
CA VAL A 53 -2.30 -16.34 -9.06
C VAL A 53 -2.93 -15.00 -8.65
N THR A 54 -2.17 -14.12 -8.01
CA THR A 54 -2.70 -12.83 -7.57
C THR A 54 -2.99 -11.91 -8.76
N ALA A 55 -2.14 -11.92 -9.80
CA ALA A 55 -2.41 -11.24 -11.07
C ALA A 55 -3.73 -11.66 -11.72
N VAL A 56 -4.00 -12.97 -11.77
CA VAL A 56 -5.24 -13.51 -12.31
C VAL A 56 -6.44 -13.07 -11.47
N ILE A 57 -6.39 -13.25 -10.15
CA ILE A 57 -7.49 -12.88 -9.24
C ILE A 57 -7.83 -11.40 -9.37
N THR A 58 -6.82 -10.54 -9.36
CA THR A 58 -7.00 -9.11 -9.53
C THR A 58 -7.62 -8.75 -10.88
N PHE A 59 -7.16 -9.37 -11.98
CA PHE A 59 -7.71 -9.11 -13.31
C PHE A 59 -9.21 -9.43 -13.37
N PHE A 60 -9.61 -10.57 -12.81
CA PHE A 60 -11.02 -10.92 -12.65
C PHE A 60 -11.78 -9.92 -11.75
N GLY A 61 -11.17 -9.50 -10.64
CA GLY A 61 -11.76 -8.51 -9.74
C GLY A 61 -12.06 -7.17 -10.42
N VAL A 62 -11.13 -6.64 -11.22
CA VAL A 62 -11.33 -5.40 -11.98
C VAL A 62 -12.36 -5.59 -13.09
N ALA A 63 -12.32 -6.73 -13.80
CA ALA A 63 -13.25 -7.03 -14.88
C ALA A 63 -14.71 -7.11 -14.40
N LEU A 64 -14.96 -7.63 -13.19
CA LEU A 64 -16.30 -7.67 -12.59
C LEU A 64 -16.81 -6.29 -12.18
N VAL A 65 -15.91 -5.37 -11.88
CA VAL A 65 -16.24 -4.04 -11.34
C VAL A 65 -16.63 -3.05 -12.43
N ILE A 66 -16.14 -3.19 -13.67
CA ILE A 66 -16.39 -2.22 -14.75
C ILE A 66 -17.42 -2.80 -15.73
N PRO A 67 -18.73 -2.61 -15.52
CA PRO A 67 -19.75 -3.09 -16.45
C PRO A 67 -19.78 -2.28 -17.76
N LYS A 68 -19.35 -1.02 -17.76
CA LYS A 68 -19.26 -0.14 -18.94
C LYS A 68 -18.08 0.82 -18.79
N PHE A 69 -17.16 0.84 -19.76
CA PHE A 69 -16.04 1.79 -19.80
C PHE A 69 -16.51 3.15 -20.32
N GLU A 70 -17.19 3.92 -19.46
CA GLU A 70 -17.50 5.33 -19.75
C GLU A 70 -16.68 6.23 -18.82
N LEU A 71 -15.79 7.05 -19.38
CA LEU A 71 -14.88 7.94 -18.64
C LEU A 71 -15.61 9.06 -17.87
N GLY A 72 -16.88 9.31 -18.20
CA GLY A 72 -17.75 10.25 -17.47
C GLY A 72 -18.42 9.65 -16.23
N ASP A 73 -18.35 8.33 -16.04
CA ASP A 73 -18.98 7.67 -14.91
C ASP A 73 -18.13 7.81 -13.64
N ASN A 74 -18.81 8.18 -12.55
CA ASN A 74 -18.28 8.27 -11.20
C ASN A 74 -17.62 6.94 -10.79
N LEU A 75 -18.16 5.81 -11.26
CA LEU A 75 -17.57 4.48 -11.05
C LEU A 75 -16.18 4.34 -11.70
N THR A 76 -16.04 4.70 -12.97
CA THR A 76 -14.78 4.61 -13.73
C THR A 76 -13.71 5.53 -13.12
N GLN A 77 -14.11 6.73 -12.70
CA GLN A 77 -13.20 7.64 -11.99
C GLN A 77 -12.77 7.08 -10.63
N GLY A 78 -13.68 6.47 -9.88
CA GLY A 78 -13.36 5.78 -8.64
C GLY A 78 -12.37 4.64 -8.83
N VAL A 79 -12.58 3.83 -9.87
CA VAL A 79 -11.67 2.75 -10.27
C VAL A 79 -10.28 3.31 -10.60
N TYR A 80 -10.22 4.39 -11.37
CA TYR A 80 -8.96 5.03 -11.75
C TYR A 80 -8.16 5.50 -10.52
N PHE A 81 -8.79 6.25 -9.61
CA PHE A 81 -8.13 6.70 -8.38
C PHE A 81 -7.73 5.53 -7.47
N GLY A 82 -8.55 4.47 -7.40
CA GLY A 82 -8.27 3.29 -6.60
C GLY A 82 -7.09 2.48 -7.11
N ILE A 83 -6.95 2.33 -8.44
CA ILE A 83 -5.78 1.69 -9.07
C ILE A 83 -4.51 2.49 -8.80
N ILE A 84 -4.54 3.83 -8.94
CA ILE A 84 -3.40 4.68 -8.59
C ILE A 84 -3.01 4.50 -7.11
N SER A 85 -4.02 4.37 -6.25
CA SER A 85 -3.82 4.12 -4.83
C SER A 85 -3.13 2.77 -4.56
N GLY A 86 -3.61 1.70 -5.21
CA GLY A 86 -2.99 0.38 -5.14
C GLY A 86 -1.54 0.39 -5.65
N PHE A 87 -1.25 1.15 -6.71
CA PHE A 87 0.12 1.33 -7.21
C PHE A 87 1.02 2.07 -6.20
N ALA A 88 0.54 3.16 -5.61
CA ALA A 88 1.27 3.88 -4.58
C ALA A 88 1.56 2.98 -3.36
N TYR A 89 0.58 2.16 -2.96
CA TYR A 89 0.77 1.19 -1.88
C TYR A 89 1.74 0.07 -2.25
N ALA A 90 1.76 -0.38 -3.51
CA ALA A 90 2.74 -1.36 -3.97
C ALA A 90 4.18 -0.82 -3.86
N ILE A 91 4.39 0.44 -4.26
CA ILE A 91 5.68 1.13 -4.05
C ILE A 91 6.00 1.20 -2.56
N LEU A 92 5.03 1.61 -1.73
CA LEU A 92 5.23 1.67 -0.28
C LEU A 92 5.62 0.30 0.29
N SER A 93 4.96 -0.78 -0.14
CA SER A 93 5.23 -2.16 0.29
C SER A 93 6.64 -2.61 -0.09
N ILE A 94 7.08 -2.33 -1.33
CA ILE A 94 8.42 -2.67 -1.81
C ILE A 94 9.49 -1.84 -1.12
N LEU A 95 9.27 -0.53 -0.97
CA LEU A 95 10.17 0.31 -0.20
C LEU A 95 10.24 -0.22 1.23
N ASN A 96 9.11 -0.51 1.88
CA ASN A 96 9.10 -1.07 3.22
C ASN A 96 9.91 -2.37 3.29
N ARG A 97 9.70 -3.30 2.35
CA ARG A 97 10.50 -4.54 2.23
C ARG A 97 11.99 -4.29 2.00
N LYS A 98 12.35 -3.31 1.17
CA LYS A 98 13.75 -2.98 0.86
C LYS A 98 14.46 -2.40 2.08
N TYR A 99 13.84 -1.46 2.79
CA TYR A 99 14.40 -0.88 4.00
C TYR A 99 14.44 -1.89 5.17
N VAL A 100 13.49 -2.84 5.21
CA VAL A 100 13.49 -3.99 6.13
C VAL A 100 14.51 -5.08 5.73
N LYS A 101 15.05 -5.06 4.50
CA LYS A 101 16.12 -5.96 4.03
C LYS A 101 17.52 -5.34 4.07
N GLU A 102 17.65 -4.02 3.93
CA GLU A 102 18.92 -3.30 4.13
C GLU A 102 19.26 -3.05 5.60
N TYR A 103 18.26 -3.19 6.50
CA TYR A 103 18.47 -3.25 7.94
C TYR A 103 17.72 -4.46 8.51
N SER A 104 18.44 -5.33 9.22
CA SER A 104 17.86 -6.44 9.99
C SER A 104 16.55 -6.01 10.66
N SER A 105 15.46 -6.72 10.40
CA SER A 105 14.15 -6.48 11.01
C SER A 105 14.21 -6.48 12.55
N SER A 106 15.23 -7.10 13.13
CA SER A 106 15.52 -7.03 14.57
C SER A 106 16.19 -5.72 14.99
N VAL A 107 17.03 -5.11 14.15
CA VAL A 107 17.72 -3.84 14.47
C VAL A 107 16.76 -2.66 14.43
N ILE A 108 15.85 -2.57 13.45
CA ILE A 108 14.82 -1.52 13.42
C ILE A 108 13.87 -1.66 14.62
N ALA A 109 13.38 -2.88 14.90
CA ALA A 109 12.55 -3.13 16.09
C ALA A 109 13.30 -2.82 17.39
N PHE A 110 14.62 -3.08 17.47
CA PHE A 110 15.45 -2.73 18.61
C PHE A 110 15.62 -1.21 18.77
N TYR A 111 15.81 -0.47 17.68
CA TYR A 111 15.86 1.00 17.71
C TYR A 111 14.49 1.62 18.05
N GLU A 112 13.39 1.08 17.54
CA GLU A 112 12.03 1.52 17.88
C GLU A 112 11.70 1.27 19.36
N GLN A 113 12.04 0.10 19.89
CA GLN A 113 11.83 -0.22 21.31
C GLN A 113 12.76 0.60 22.23
N LEU A 114 14.03 0.83 21.86
CA LEU A 114 14.94 1.69 22.63
C LEU A 114 14.48 3.15 22.64
N ALA A 115 14.08 3.70 21.50
CA ALA A 115 13.56 5.07 21.42
C ALA A 115 12.28 5.23 22.24
N ALA A 116 11.37 4.25 22.18
CA ALA A 116 10.14 4.24 22.97
C ALA A 116 10.42 4.20 24.49
N THR A 117 11.39 3.40 24.95
CA THR A 117 11.79 3.36 26.37
C THR A 117 12.40 4.68 26.83
N ILE A 118 13.27 5.31 26.04
CA ILE A 118 13.92 6.58 26.41
C ILE A 118 12.87 7.71 26.50
N VAL A 119 11.97 7.78 25.52
CA VAL A 119 10.91 8.81 25.51
C VAL A 119 9.93 8.60 26.65
N LYS A 120 9.44 7.37 26.87
CA LYS A 120 8.53 7.08 28.00
C LYS A 120 9.18 7.32 29.36
N THR A 121 10.45 6.96 29.53
CA THR A 121 11.16 7.20 30.79
C THR A 121 11.37 8.70 31.04
N ARG A 122 11.60 9.48 29.98
CA ARG A 122 11.75 10.94 30.10
C ARG A 122 10.43 11.67 30.32
N THR A 123 9.31 11.14 29.83
CA THR A 123 7.97 11.72 30.04
C THR A 123 7.33 11.27 31.37
N GLY A 124 7.75 10.15 31.96
CA GLY A 124 7.25 9.68 33.27
C GLY A 124 7.97 10.24 34.50
N SER A 125 9.02 11.05 34.34
CA SER A 125 9.76 11.69 35.44
C SER A 125 9.61 13.21 35.48
N GLY A 126 8.56 13.75 34.84
CA GLY A 126 8.23 15.18 34.79
C GLY A 126 6.94 15.58 35.53
N GLU A 127 6.25 14.64 36.20
CA GLU A 127 5.11 14.93 37.09
C GLU A 127 5.49 14.79 38.58
N ARG A 128 6.68 15.23 38.96
CA ARG A 128 7.00 15.51 40.37
C ARG A 128 8.04 16.62 40.45
N ILE A 129 7.63 17.88 40.29
CA ILE A 129 7.79 19.01 41.23
C ILE A 129 6.70 20.04 40.94
#